data_AF-A0A351SCG9-F1
#
_entry.id   AF-A0A351SCG9-F1
#
_cell.length_a   1.000
_cell.length_b   1.000
_cell.length_c   1.000
_cell.angle_alpha   90.00
_cell.angle_beta   90.00
_cell.angle_gamma   90.00
#
_symmetry.space_group_name_H-M   'P 1'
#
loop_
_entity.id
_entity.type
_entity.pdbx_description
1 polymer ?
#
loop_
_entity_poly.entity_id
_entity_poly.type
_entity_poly.pdbx_seq_one_letter_code
_entity_poly.pdbx_strand_id
1 'polypeptide(L)' 'KEHTKRLLNSAKILQMPVKFDAETLNEAQKKVVLANQLESAYIRPLIFYGSEGMGLRADNLSVHVMIAAWDWGAYLGAEN' A
#
# COMPACT_ATOMS: atom_id res chain seq x y z
N LYS A 1 6.57 -10.00 -0.08
CA LYS A 1 6.14 -10.75 1.13
C LYS A 1 6.42 -9.98 2.42
N GLU A 2 7.68 -9.74 2.81
CA GLU A 2 8.00 -9.01 4.06
C GLU A 2 7.39 -7.61 4.16
N HIS A 3 7.46 -6.81 3.09
CA HIS A 3 6.86 -5.48 3.05
C HIS A 3 5.32 -5.52 3.25
N THR A 4 4.64 -6.48 2.66
CA THR A 4 3.18 -6.67 2.81
C THR A 4 2.83 -7.10 4.24
N LYS A 5 3.63 -7.98 4.86
CA LYS A 5 3.48 -8.36 6.28
C LYS A 5 3.67 -7.13 7.17
N ARG A 6 4.69 -6.32 6.90
CA ARG A 6 4.94 -5.07 7.63
C ARG A 6 3.79 -4.08 7.46
N LEU A 7 3.25 -3.91 6.26
CA LEU A 7 2.09 -3.06 5.98
C LEU A 7 0.87 -3.45 6.82
N LEU A 8 0.51 -4.74 6.84
CA LEU A 8 -0.62 -5.24 7.62
C LEU A 8 -0.37 -5.14 9.13
N ASN A 9 0.87 -5.35 9.58
CA ASN A 9 1.25 -5.12 10.98
C ASN A 9 1.11 -3.64 11.36
N SER A 10 1.50 -2.70 10.49
CA SER A 10 1.30 -1.25 10.71
C SER A 10 -0.19 -0.91 10.82
N ALA A 11 -1.03 -1.45 9.93
CA ALA A 11 -2.47 -1.28 10.00
C ALA A 11 -3.06 -1.85 11.31
N LYS A 12 -2.57 -3.03 11.75
CA LYS A 12 -2.95 -3.64 13.03
C LYS A 12 -2.60 -2.76 14.24
N ILE A 13 -1.41 -2.16 14.27
CA ILE A 13 -0.99 -1.23 15.34
C ILE A 13 -1.93 -0.02 15.41
N LEU A 14 -2.39 0.47 14.26
CA LEU A 14 -3.33 1.59 14.14
C LEU A 14 -4.80 1.16 14.25
N GLN A 15 -5.07 -0.11 14.58
CA GLN A 15 -6.41 -0.69 14.72
C GLN A 15 -7.29 -0.53 13.46
N MET A 16 -6.68 -0.53 12.28
CA MET A 16 -7.39 -0.42 11.01
C MET A 16 -7.90 -1.82 10.57
N PRO A 17 -9.22 -2.06 10.46
CA PRO A 17 -9.76 -3.34 10.00
C PRO A 17 -9.63 -3.50 8.47
N VAL A 18 -8.46 -3.96 8.02
CA VAL A 18 -8.17 -4.23 6.60
C VAL A 18 -8.93 -5.47 6.12
N LYS A 19 -9.66 -5.35 5.01
CA LYS A 19 -10.52 -6.43 4.45
C LYS A 19 -9.81 -7.43 3.54
N PHE A 20 -8.50 -7.26 3.33
CA PHE A 20 -7.71 -8.06 2.41
C PHE A 20 -6.56 -8.75 3.14
N ASP A 21 -6.33 -10.01 2.82
CA ASP A 21 -5.20 -10.77 3.37
C ASP A 21 -3.88 -10.46 2.64
N ALA A 22 -2.78 -10.96 3.21
CA ALA A 22 -1.46 -10.74 2.66
C ALA A 22 -1.29 -11.33 1.25
N GLU A 23 -1.92 -12.46 0.95
CA GLU A 23 -1.83 -13.10 -0.35
C GLU A 23 -2.48 -12.23 -1.43
N THR A 24 -3.72 -11.80 -1.20
CA THR A 24 -4.47 -10.88 -2.03
C THR A 24 -3.69 -9.60 -2.31
N LEU A 25 -3.10 -9.00 -1.28
CA LEU A 25 -2.31 -7.77 -1.44
C LEU A 25 -1.00 -8.00 -2.20
N ASN A 26 -0.32 -9.15 -2.02
CA ASN A 26 0.87 -9.46 -2.81
C ASN A 26 0.52 -9.65 -4.29
N GLU A 27 -0.58 -10.35 -4.59
CA GLU A 27 -1.03 -10.55 -5.97
C GLU A 27 -1.49 -9.24 -6.62
N ALA A 28 -2.20 -8.38 -5.88
CA ALA A 28 -2.59 -7.06 -6.36
C ALA A 28 -1.36 -6.18 -6.69
N GLN A 29 -0.32 -6.19 -5.86
CA GLN A 29 0.93 -5.47 -6.13
C GLN A 29 1.60 -5.93 -7.43
N LYS A 30 1.69 -7.24 -7.66
CA LYS A 30 2.23 -7.79 -8.93
C LYS A 30 1.39 -7.37 -10.13
N LYS A 31 0.06 -7.43 -10.01
CA LYS A 31 -0.87 -7.04 -11.08
C LYS A 31 -0.72 -5.57 -11.46
N VAL A 32 -0.50 -4.67 -10.51
CA VAL A 32 -0.28 -3.24 -10.79
C VAL A 32 1.01 -3.04 -11.61
N VAL A 33 2.11 -3.70 -11.23
CA VAL A 33 3.38 -3.63 -11.98
C VAL A 33 3.20 -4.15 -13.41
N LEU A 34 2.57 -5.33 -13.55
CA LEU A 34 2.33 -5.96 -14.85
C LEU A 34 1.42 -5.12 -15.75
N ALA A 35 0.32 -4.59 -15.21
CA ALA A 35 -0.63 -3.78 -15.97
C ALA A 35 -0.02 -2.46 -16.48
N ASN A 36 0.99 -1.93 -15.79
CA ASN A 36 1.73 -0.75 -16.20
C ASN A 36 2.95 -1.07 -17.09
N GLN A 37 3.21 -2.35 -17.40
CA GLN A 37 4.34 -2.81 -18.23
C GLN A 37 5.71 -2.34 -17.69
N LEU A 38 5.87 -2.30 -16.36
CA LEU A 38 7.10 -1.84 -15.71
C LEU A 38 8.09 -3.00 -15.53
N GLU A 39 9.29 -2.88 -16.08
CA GLU A 39 10.39 -3.84 -15.86
C GLU A 39 11.05 -3.67 -14.49
N SER A 40 11.14 -2.42 -14.02
CA SER A 40 11.61 -2.04 -12.68
C SER A 40 10.66 -1.00 -12.13
N ALA A 41 10.23 -1.15 -10.88
CA ALA A 41 9.23 -0.26 -10.31
C ALA A 41 9.47 0.01 -8.83
N TYR A 42 9.19 1.24 -8.43
CA TYR A 42 8.85 1.53 -7.05
C TYR A 42 7.36 1.29 -6.83
N ILE A 43 7.01 0.52 -5.80
CA ILE A 43 5.62 0.16 -5.48
C ILE A 43 5.23 0.85 -4.16
N ARG A 44 4.10 1.57 -4.17
CA ARG A 44 3.55 2.28 -3.02
C ARG A 44 2.15 1.72 -2.67
N PRO A 45 2.07 0.64 -1.87
CA PRO A 45 0.83 0.28 -1.22
C PRO A 45 0.54 1.28 -0.07
N LEU A 46 -0.71 1.69 0.06
CA LEU A 46 -1.19 2.61 1.10
C LEU A 46 -2.51 2.10 1.67
N ILE A 47 -2.64 2.14 3.00
CA ILE A 47 -3.87 1.85 3.73
C ILE A 47 -4.28 3.13 4.46
N PHE A 48 -5.52 3.58 4.27
CA PHE A 48 -5.99 4.87 4.78
C PHE A 48 -7.48 4.83 5.16
N TYR A 49 -7.91 5.79 5.99
CA TYR A 49 -9.32 5.95 6.36
C TYR A 49 -10.10 6.72 5.29
N GLY A 50 -11.37 6.35 5.11
CA GLY A 50 -12.31 7.00 4.21
C GLY A 50 -12.77 8.36 4.68
N SER A 51 -13.63 8.98 3.86
CA SER A 51 -14.09 10.36 4.05
C SER A 51 -15.44 10.46 4.79
N GLU A 52 -15.86 9.43 5.52
CA GLU A 52 -17.13 9.44 6.26
C GLU A 52 -17.15 10.47 7.41
N GLY A 53 -15.98 10.86 7.93
CA GLY A 53 -15.86 11.84 9.00
C GLY A 53 -14.52 12.55 9.04
N MET A 54 -14.52 13.79 9.56
CA MET A 54 -13.33 14.64 9.71
C MET A 54 -12.92 14.87 11.17
N GLY A 55 -13.55 14.15 12.10
CA GLY A 55 -13.19 14.18 13.52
C GLY A 55 -11.93 13.37 13.82
N LEU A 56 -11.42 13.49 15.06
CA LEU A 56 -10.25 12.72 15.52
C LEU A 56 -10.56 11.23 15.80
N ARG A 57 -11.84 10.89 15.99
CA ARG A 57 -12.25 9.51 16.25
C ARG A 57 -12.30 8.73 14.95
N ALA A 58 -11.62 7.59 14.91
CA ALA A 58 -11.61 6.69 13.75
C ALA A 58 -12.81 5.72 13.71
N ASP A 59 -13.84 5.95 14.54
CA ASP A 59 -15.04 5.13 14.60
C ASP A 59 -15.83 5.27 13.30
N ASN A 60 -16.32 4.14 12.77
CA ASN A 60 -17.16 4.07 11.55
C ASN A 60 -16.51 4.63 10.27
N LEU A 61 -15.19 4.81 10.23
CA LEU A 61 -14.48 5.15 9.00
C LEU A 61 -14.17 3.87 8.22
N SER A 62 -14.41 3.89 6.92
CA SER A 62 -13.99 2.76 6.08
C SER A 62 -12.47 2.72 5.97
N VAL A 63 -11.91 1.51 5.80
CA VAL A 63 -10.49 1.32 5.52
C VAL A 63 -10.33 1.00 4.05
N HIS A 64 -9.60 1.86 3.35
CA HIS A 64 -9.28 1.70 1.94
C HIS A 64 -7.85 1.22 1.76
N VAL A 65 -7.62 0.52 0.65
CA VAL A 65 -6.29 0.12 0.20
C VAL A 65 -6.09 0.61 -1.22
N MET A 66 -4.97 1.28 -1.47
CA MET A 66 -4.51 1.70 -2.79
C MET A 66 -3.14 1.09 -3.06
N ILE A 67 -2.87 0.71 -4.30
CA ILE A 67 -1.56 0.29 -4.75
C ILE A 67 -1.24 1.03 -6.05
N ALA A 68 -0.16 1.81 -6.02
CA ALA A 68 0.39 2.47 -7.19
C ALA A 68 1.83 1.99 -7.45
N ALA A 69 2.26 1.98 -8.70
CA ALA A 69 3.63 1.68 -9.09
C ALA A 69 4.06 2.59 -10.25
N TRP A 70 5.34 2.95 -10.28
CA TRP A 70 5.93 3.77 -11.35
C TRP A 70 7.45 3.53 -11.43
N ASP A 71 8.06 3.92 -12.55
CA ASP A 71 9.50 3.89 -12.72
C ASP A 71 10.18 4.82 -11.71
N TRP A 72 11.21 4.32 -11.04
CA TRP A 72 11.98 5.09 -10.07
C TRP A 72 13.47 4.91 -10.34
N GLY A 73 14.11 5.95 -10.89
CA GLY A 73 15.57 5.98 -11.12
C GLY A 73 16.37 5.95 -9.81
N ALA A 74 17.70 6.00 -9.87
CA ALA A 74 18.52 5.91 -8.66
C ALA A 74 18.10 6.95 -7.59
N TYR A 75 17.71 6.48 -6.40
CA TYR A 75 17.18 7.32 -5.30
C TYR A 75 18.18 8.39 -4.84
N LEU A 76 19.48 8.16 -5.04
CA LEU A 76 20.58 9.07 -4.70
C LEU A 76 21.39 9.53 -5.94
N GLY A 77 20.89 9.32 -7.17
CA GLY A 77 21.62 9.63 -8.40
C GLY A 77 22.65 8.55 -8.80
N ALA A 78 23.18 8.66 -10.02
CA ALA A 78 24.13 7.70 -10.63
C ALA A 78 25.57 7.82 -10.07
N GLU A 79 25.81 8.71 -9.12
CA GLU A 79 27.11 8.93 -8.49
C GLU A 79 27.02 8.57 -7.01
N ASN A 80 27.28 7.30 -6.68
CA ASN A 80 27.81 6.87 -5.38
C ASN A 80 28.88 5.81 -5.62
#